data_AF-A0A7V8G1D7-F1
#
_entry.id   AF-A0A7V8G1D7-F1
#
_cell.length_a   1.000
_cell.length_b   1.000
_cell.length_c   1.000
_cell.angle_alpha   90.00
_cell.angle_beta   90.00
_cell.angle_gamma   90.00
#
_symmetry.space_group_name_H-M   'P 1'
#
loop_
_entity.id
_entity.type
_entity.pdbx_description
1 polymer ?
#
loop_
_entity_poly.entity_id
_entity_poly.type
_entity_poly.pdbx_seq_one_letter_code
_entity_poly.pdbx_strand_id
1 'polypeptide(L)'
;MMHKLVVNQVWHSMGLEQSQMFATVFDGITRHNPEGMWFRRQAEAEGFKSAVQWRDSGRDIPEGDEARALIAALEAKLAARS
;
A
#
# COMPACT_ATOMS: atom_id res chain seq x y z
N MET A 1 37.26 8.85 4.31
CA MET A 1 36.47 8.01 5.24
C MET A 1 35.82 8.83 6.36
N MET A 2 36.56 9.70 7.06
CA MET A 2 36.03 10.48 8.20
C MET A 2 34.83 11.38 7.86
N HIS A 3 34.82 12.06 6.71
CA HIS A 3 33.69 12.93 6.32
C HIS A 3 32.34 12.19 6.23
N LYS A 4 32.33 10.93 5.79
CA LYS A 4 31.11 10.10 5.75
C LYS A 4 30.59 9.80 7.16
N LEU A 5 31.49 9.53 8.11
CA LEU A 5 31.10 9.27 9.50
C LEU A 5 30.49 10.50 10.15
N VAL A 6 31.05 11.68 9.90
CA VAL A 6 30.49 12.96 10.41
C VAL A 6 29.09 13.19 9.86
N VAL A 7 28.89 13.02 8.54
CA VAL A 7 27.56 13.18 7.91
C VAL A 7 26.57 12.15 8.43
N ASN A 8 26.98 10.88 8.50
CA ASN A 8 26.13 9.80 9.01
C ASN A 8 25.69 10.07 10.46
N GLN A 9 26.59 10.55 11.32
CA GLN A 9 26.25 10.84 12.71
C GLN A 9 25.10 11.84 12.84
N VAL A 10 25.08 12.88 11.99
CA VAL A 10 23.96 13.84 11.95
C VAL A 10 22.66 13.10 11.60
N TRP A 11 22.64 12.29 10.53
CA TRP A 11 21.45 11.54 10.12
C TRP A 11 20.96 10.53 11.15
N HIS A 12 21.87 9.77 11.78
CA HIS A 12 21.51 8.84 12.85
C HIS A 12 20.93 9.60 14.05
N SER A 13 21.51 10.75 14.43
CA SER A 13 20.99 11.59 15.52
C SER A 13 19.62 12.20 15.22
N MET A 14 19.29 12.41 13.95
CA MET A 14 17.96 12.83 13.49
C MET A 14 16.94 11.69 13.47
N GLY A 15 17.33 10.46 13.81
CA GLY A 15 16.41 9.32 13.95
C GLY A 15 16.14 8.58 12.64
N LEU A 16 17.11 8.51 11.72
CA LEU A 16 16.98 7.79 10.45
C LEU A 16 16.56 6.32 10.64
N GLU A 17 17.15 5.63 11.61
CA GLU A 17 16.87 4.20 11.87
C GLU A 17 15.45 3.97 12.39
N GLN A 18 14.97 4.82 13.30
CA GLN A 18 13.60 4.74 13.80
C GLN A 18 12.59 5.03 12.69
N SER A 19 12.86 6.05 11.88
CA SER A 19 12.04 6.38 10.71
C SER A 19 11.94 5.20 9.75
N GLN A 20 13.07 4.53 9.46
CA GLN A 20 13.11 3.36 8.58
C GLN A 20 12.32 2.17 9.16
N MET A 21 12.45 1.91 10.46
CA MET A 21 11.71 0.84 11.13
C MET A 21 10.19 1.08 11.04
N PHE A 22 9.73 2.30 11.34
CA PHE A 22 8.31 2.65 11.19
C PHE A 22 7.85 2.60 9.74
N ALA A 23 8.66 3.04 8.79
CA ALA A 23 8.32 2.95 7.37
C ALA A 23 8.02 1.50 6.96
N THR A 24 8.85 0.54 7.37
CA THR A 24 8.59 -0.89 7.10
C THR A 24 7.31 -1.40 7.77
N VAL A 25 7.05 -1.00 9.02
CA VAL A 25 5.83 -1.40 9.74
C VAL A 25 4.58 -0.83 9.07
N PHE A 26 4.57 0.46 8.76
CA PHE A 26 3.42 1.13 8.12
C PHE A 26 3.19 0.63 6.70
N ASP A 27 4.24 0.35 5.95
CA ASP A 27 4.17 -0.29 4.64
C ASP A 27 3.63 -1.73 4.71
N GLY A 28 3.82 -2.42 5.84
CA GLY A 28 3.13 -3.68 6.13
C GLY A 28 1.63 -3.47 6.36
N ILE A 29 1.26 -2.48 7.17
CA ILE A 29 -0.14 -2.16 7.50
C ILE A 29 -0.92 -1.77 6.24
N THR A 30 -0.39 -0.89 5.39
CA THR A 30 -1.06 -0.42 4.16
C THR A 30 -1.24 -1.49 3.09
N ARG A 31 -0.55 -2.64 3.20
CA ARG A 31 -0.77 -3.79 2.30
C ARG A 31 -1.76 -4.81 2.82
N HIS A 32 -2.14 -4.74 4.10
CA HIS A 32 -3.00 -5.71 4.76
C HIS A 32 -4.27 -5.10 5.37
N ASN A 33 -4.41 -3.77 5.32
CA ASN A 33 -5.66 -3.10 5.62
C ASN A 33 -6.71 -3.35 4.50
N PRO A 34 -8.01 -3.12 4.77
CA PRO A 34 -9.07 -3.34 3.80
C PRO A 34 -8.84 -2.62 2.45
N GLU A 35 -8.35 -1.38 2.49
CA GLU A 35 -8.10 -0.54 1.32
C GLU A 35 -7.01 -1.15 0.42
N GLY A 36 -5.88 -1.57 1.02
CA GLY A 36 -4.78 -2.21 0.30
C GLY A 36 -5.16 -3.57 -0.26
N MET A 37 -5.95 -4.34 0.49
CA MET A 37 -6.49 -5.62 0.04
C MET A 37 -7.47 -5.46 -1.12
N TRP A 38 -8.30 -4.42 -1.09
CA TRP A 38 -9.17 -4.07 -2.21
C TRP A 38 -8.36 -3.69 -3.45
N PHE A 39 -7.35 -2.83 -3.32
CA PHE A 39 -6.49 -2.44 -4.43
C PHE A 39 -5.83 -3.68 -5.08
N ARG A 40 -5.38 -4.64 -4.27
CA ARG A 40 -4.84 -5.91 -4.73
C ARG A 40 -5.88 -6.70 -5.54
N ARG A 41 -7.10 -6.87 -5.02
CA ARG A 41 -8.15 -7.59 -5.73
C ARG A 41 -8.60 -6.90 -7.01
N GLN A 42 -8.67 -5.57 -7.02
CA GLN A 42 -8.96 -4.80 -8.23
C GLN A 42 -7.89 -5.04 -9.30
N ALA A 43 -6.61 -5.06 -8.91
CA ALA A 43 -5.51 -5.36 -9.81
C ALA A 43 -5.53 -6.81 -10.33
N GLU A 44 -5.95 -7.78 -9.51
CA GLU A 44 -6.11 -9.19 -9.92
C GLU A 44 -7.29 -9.36 -10.89
N ALA A 45 -8.42 -8.69 -10.65
CA ALA A 45 -9.65 -8.83 -11.43
C ALA A 45 -9.64 -8.05 -12.75
N GLU A 46 -9.12 -6.82 -12.75
CA GLU A 46 -9.19 -5.91 -13.90
C GLU A 46 -7.81 -5.48 -14.42
N GLY A 47 -6.73 -6.02 -13.85
CA GLY A 47 -5.36 -5.69 -14.18
C GLY A 47 -4.82 -4.49 -13.39
N PHE A 48 -3.50 -4.48 -13.15
CA PHE A 48 -2.83 -3.47 -12.34
C PHE A 48 -3.05 -2.02 -12.83
N LYS A 49 -3.13 -1.81 -14.15
CA LYS A 49 -3.37 -0.48 -14.72
C LYS A 49 -4.75 0.08 -14.36
N SER A 50 -5.77 -0.77 -14.21
CA SER A 50 -7.10 -0.36 -13.74
C SER A 50 -7.05 0.16 -12.31
N ALA A 51 -6.38 -0.57 -11.40
CA ALA A 51 -6.21 -0.16 -10.01
C ALA A 51 -5.43 1.15 -9.88
N VAL A 52 -4.33 1.31 -10.64
CA VAL A 52 -3.56 2.56 -10.68
C VAL A 52 -4.40 3.72 -11.20
N GLN A 53 -5.15 3.52 -12.28
CA GLN A 53 -6.02 4.56 -12.83
C GLN A 53 -7.07 5.01 -11.81
N TRP A 54 -7.62 4.10 -11.00
CA TRP A 54 -8.53 4.48 -9.92
C TRP A 54 -7.82 5.36 -8.90
N ARG A 55 -6.70 4.89 -8.33
CA ARG A 55 -5.92 5.59 -7.31
C ARG A 55 -5.52 7.00 -7.76
N ASP A 56 -5.09 7.14 -9.00
CA ASP A 56 -4.56 8.40 -9.52
C ASP A 56 -5.66 9.29 -10.12
N SER A 57 -6.91 8.83 -10.21
CA SER A 57 -8.02 9.61 -10.79
C SER A 57 -8.58 10.71 -9.89
N GLY A 58 -8.15 10.78 -8.62
CA GLY A 58 -8.72 11.69 -7.62
C GLY A 58 -10.08 11.23 -7.06
N ARG A 59 -10.54 10.03 -7.42
CA ARG A 59 -11.66 9.35 -6.78
C ARG A 59 -11.22 8.78 -5.43
N ASP A 60 -12.15 8.72 -4.49
CA ASP A 60 -11.90 8.11 -3.20
C ASP A 60 -11.54 6.63 -3.35
N ILE A 61 -10.61 6.18 -2.51
CA ILE A 61 -10.33 4.76 -2.35
C ILE A 61 -11.39 4.20 -1.40
N PRO A 62 -12.04 3.07 -1.73
CA PRO A 62 -13.01 2.46 -0.82
C PRO A 62 -12.35 2.11 0.51
N GLU A 63 -13.01 2.47 1.62
CA GLU A 63 -12.49 2.28 2.98
C GLU A 63 -13.34 1.30 3.80
N GLY A 64 -12.74 0.64 4.79
CA GLY A 64 -13.45 -0.12 5.82
C GLY A 64 -14.43 -1.17 5.27
N ASP A 65 -15.73 -1.00 5.57
CA ASP A 65 -16.80 -1.91 5.14
C ASP A 65 -17.07 -1.85 3.64
N GLU A 66 -16.90 -0.68 3.01
CA GLU A 66 -17.07 -0.52 1.57
C GLU A 66 -16.01 -1.33 0.82
N ALA A 67 -14.74 -1.22 1.26
CA ALA A 67 -13.64 -2.01 0.72
C ALA A 67 -13.94 -3.52 0.81
N ARG A 68 -14.44 -3.98 1.96
CA ARG A 68 -14.81 -5.40 2.18
C ARG A 68 -15.92 -5.86 1.24
N ALA A 69 -16.95 -5.04 1.03
CA ALA A 69 -18.04 -5.38 0.13
C ALA A 69 -17.57 -5.47 -1.34
N LEU A 70 -16.73 -4.53 -1.78
CA LEU A 70 -16.18 -4.52 -3.13
C LEU A 70 -15.20 -5.68 -3.36
N ILE A 71 -14.40 -6.03 -2.36
CA ILE A 71 -13.56 -7.24 -2.39
C ILE A 71 -14.40 -8.48 -2.67
N ALA A 72 -15.50 -8.68 -1.93
CA ALA A 72 -16.37 -9.84 -2.12
C ALA A 72 -16.98 -9.90 -3.54
N ALA A 73 -17.37 -8.74 -4.09
CA ALA A 73 -17.88 -8.65 -5.45
C ALA A 73 -16.81 -8.98 -6.51
N LEU A 74 -15.58 -8.49 -6.32
CA LEU A 74 -14.45 -8.79 -7.21
C LEU A 74 -14.05 -10.26 -7.15
N GLU A 75 -14.06 -10.87 -5.95
CA GLU A 75 -13.80 -12.29 -5.76
C GLU A 75 -14.85 -13.16 -6.45
N ALA A 76 -16.13 -12.81 -6.34
CA ALA A 76 -17.20 -13.50 -7.07
C ALA A 76 -17.02 -13.41 -8.59
N LYS A 77 -16.59 -12.24 -9.10
CA LYS A 77 -16.30 -12.04 -10.53
C LYS A 77 -15.10 -12.86 -11.01
N LEU A 78 -14.05 -12.96 -10.20
CA LEU A 78 -12.90 -13.80 -10.49
C LEU A 78 -13.28 -15.29 -10.54
N ALA A 79 -14.07 -15.76 -9.57
CA ALA A 79 -14.55 -17.14 -9.53
C ALA A 79 -15.46 -17.49 -10.72
N ALA A 80 -16.24 -16.54 -11.23
CA ALA A 80 -17.06 -16.76 -12.43
C ALA A 80 -16.26 -16.81 -13.75
N ARG A 81 -14.98 -16.40 -13.73
CA ARG A 81 -14.09 -16.40 -14.91
C ARG A 81 -13.21 -17.64 -15.00
N SER A 82 -13.10 -18.43 -13.93
CA SER A 82 -12.37 -19.70 -13.86
C SER A 82 -13.26 -20.88 -14.25
#